data_AF-A0A536HY46-F1
#
_entry.id   AF-A0A536HY46-F1
#
_cell.length_a   1.000
_cell.length_b   1.000
_cell.length_c   1.000
_cell.angle_alpha   90.00
_cell.angle_beta   90.00
_cell.angle_gamma   90.00
#
_symmetry.space_group_name_H-M   'P 1'
#
loop_
_entity.id
_entity.type
_entity.pdbx_description
1 polymer ?
#
loop_
_entity_poly.entity_id
_entity_poly.type
_entity_poly.pdbx_seq_one_letter_code
_entity_poly.pdbx_strand_id
1 'polypeptide(L)'
;MSAAVLAAFHGSVTELVPLYTIGVFAAFTLSQSGLVRRWWRLRNPGWRLSVFINSFGTLVTGTVLVVVVYTKFFYGAWMVLLVMPILVGLLFAINRHYRTVHDALLLERPDEPIPVLKPPVVLIPVARLDRATLQAVAFARSISPTVRAVHIASTAESAEEFARRWRRWTTEVPLDVIESPYRSLLQPLLRYIERIDERDDRPITVVLAEFVPRNWWEWILHSQTALRLKLSLLFRPNTIVIDIPYHTEDTGHGVTPRGPEDSPQ
;
A
#
# COMPACT_ATOMS: atom_id res chain seq x y z
N MET A 1 -23.70 3.00 -5.79
CA MET A 1 -24.48 1.87 -5.22
C MET A 1 -25.97 2.07 -5.41
N SER A 2 -26.59 3.12 -4.86
CA SER A 2 -28.05 3.35 -4.94
C SER A 2 -28.60 3.46 -6.37
N ALA A 3 -27.88 4.15 -7.27
CA ALA A 3 -28.26 4.28 -8.68
C ALA A 3 -28.19 2.95 -9.46
N ALA A 4 -27.25 2.06 -9.12
CA ALA A 4 -27.11 0.76 -9.78
C ALA A 4 -28.23 -0.21 -9.37
N VAL A 5 -28.70 -0.16 -8.12
CA VAL A 5 -29.84 -0.95 -7.65
C VAL A 5 -31.14 -0.46 -8.27
N LEU A 6 -31.36 0.85 -8.34
CA LEU A 6 -32.53 1.44 -9.01
C LEU A 6 -32.60 1.11 -10.50
N ALA A 7 -31.46 1.13 -11.20
CA ALA A 7 -31.37 0.76 -12.60
C ALA A 7 -31.62 -0.74 -12.84
N ALA A 8 -31.08 -1.62 -11.98
CA ALA A 8 -31.26 -3.06 -12.11
C ALA A 8 -32.71 -3.51 -11.85
N PHE A 9 -33.40 -2.86 -10.90
CA PHE A 9 -34.78 -3.17 -10.52
C PHE A 9 -35.83 -2.27 -11.19
N HIS A 10 -35.44 -1.51 -12.22
CA HIS A 10 -36.34 -0.63 -13.00
C HIS A 10 -37.25 0.28 -12.15
N GLY A 11 -36.79 0.72 -10.97
CA GLY A 11 -37.57 1.57 -10.06
C GLY A 11 -38.76 0.89 -9.36
N SER A 12 -38.88 -0.45 -9.41
CA SER A 12 -39.99 -1.21 -8.81
C SER A 12 -39.83 -1.37 -7.29
N VAL A 13 -40.54 -0.56 -6.50
CA VAL A 13 -40.60 -0.69 -5.02
C VAL A 13 -41.19 -2.05 -4.60
N THR A 14 -42.09 -2.60 -5.41
CA THR A 14 -42.81 -3.86 -5.14
C THR A 14 -41.90 -5.09 -5.08
N GLU A 15 -40.80 -5.11 -5.83
CA GLU A 15 -39.80 -6.18 -5.80
C GLU A 15 -38.73 -5.98 -4.71
N LEU A 16 -38.56 -4.75 -4.23
CA LEU A 16 -37.58 -4.40 -3.19
C LEU A 16 -38.07 -4.75 -1.78
N VAL A 17 -39.39 -4.67 -1.52
CA VAL A 17 -39.97 -4.94 -0.19
C VAL A 17 -39.67 -6.37 0.30
N PRO A 18 -39.91 -7.45 -0.48
CA PRO A 18 -39.60 -8.82 -0.04
C PRO A 18 -38.12 -9.04 0.24
N LEU A 19 -37.23 -8.43 -0.56
CA LEU A 19 -35.78 -8.54 -0.42
C LEU A 19 -35.31 -7.98 0.93
N TYR A 20 -35.80 -6.80 1.28
CA TYR A 20 -35.53 -6.16 2.57
C TYR A 20 -36.06 -6.99 3.75
N THR A 21 -37.30 -7.47 3.65
CA THR A 21 -37.94 -8.28 4.70
C THR A 21 -37.12 -9.54 5.02
N ILE A 22 -36.60 -10.24 4.01
CA ILE A 22 -35.76 -11.43 4.22
C ILE A 22 -34.47 -11.05 4.96
N GLY A 23 -33.80 -9.96 4.55
CA GLY A 23 -32.57 -9.50 5.21
C GLY A 23 -32.79 -9.15 6.69
N VAL A 24 -33.86 -8.42 7.00
CA VAL A 24 -34.20 -8.02 8.38
C VAL A 24 -34.56 -9.22 9.24
N PHE A 25 -35.44 -10.11 8.78
CA PHE A 25 -35.80 -11.30 9.55
C PHE A 25 -34.64 -12.28 9.68
N ALA A 26 -33.77 -12.41 8.68
CA ALA A 26 -32.55 -13.19 8.80
C ALA A 26 -31.62 -12.60 9.89
N ALA A 27 -31.40 -11.27 9.88
CA ALA A 27 -30.58 -10.61 10.88
C ALA A 27 -31.15 -10.77 12.30
N PHE A 28 -32.46 -10.61 12.48
CA PHE A 28 -33.12 -10.85 13.77
C PHE A 28 -33.03 -12.31 14.20
N THR A 29 -33.30 -13.26 13.30
CA THR A 29 -33.21 -14.70 13.61
C THR A 29 -31.79 -15.08 14.03
N LEU A 30 -30.76 -14.62 13.30
CA LEU A 30 -29.35 -14.87 13.64
C LEU A 30 -28.95 -14.20 14.96
N SER A 31 -29.37 -12.96 15.20
CA SER A 31 -29.08 -12.22 16.43
C SER A 31 -29.70 -12.90 17.66
N GLN A 32 -31.00 -13.23 17.58
CA GLN A 32 -31.72 -13.94 18.65
C GLN A 32 -31.10 -15.32 18.90
N SER A 33 -30.78 -16.08 17.85
CA SER A 33 -30.06 -17.36 17.96
C SER A 33 -28.69 -17.21 18.63
N GLY A 34 -27.93 -16.18 18.25
CA GLY A 34 -26.63 -15.86 18.84
C GLY A 34 -26.74 -15.49 20.32
N LEU A 35 -27.77 -14.73 20.69
CA LEU A 35 -28.09 -14.38 22.08
C LEU A 35 -28.47 -15.61 22.90
N VAL A 36 -29.29 -16.51 22.36
CA VAL A 36 -29.62 -17.80 23.01
C VAL A 36 -28.34 -18.58 23.31
N ARG A 37 -27.46 -18.74 22.31
CA ARG A 37 -26.16 -19.43 22.49
C ARG A 37 -25.28 -18.74 23.53
N ARG A 38 -25.23 -17.41 23.53
CA ARG A 38 -24.45 -16.60 24.48
C ARG A 38 -24.96 -16.77 25.92
N TRP A 39 -26.27 -16.65 26.14
CA TRP A 39 -26.88 -16.80 27.47
C TRP A 39 -26.77 -18.23 27.99
N TRP A 40 -26.89 -19.23 27.11
CA TRP A 40 -26.66 -20.63 27.47
C TRP A 40 -25.22 -20.88 27.93
N ARG A 41 -24.22 -20.28 27.25
CA ARG A 41 -22.80 -20.43 27.61
C ARG A 41 -22.43 -19.70 28.90
N LEU A 42 -22.82 -18.42 29.05
CA LEU A 42 -22.35 -17.58 30.17
C LEU A 42 -23.14 -17.82 31.47
N ARG A 43 -24.41 -18.24 31.39
CA ARG A 43 -25.28 -18.57 32.55
C ARG A 43 -25.33 -17.52 33.68
N ASN A 44 -25.17 -16.25 33.33
CA ASN A 44 -25.32 -15.11 34.26
C ASN A 44 -26.72 -15.06 34.91
N PRO A 45 -26.92 -14.33 36.02
CA PRO A 45 -28.24 -14.20 36.66
C PRO A 45 -29.34 -13.82 35.66
N GLY A 46 -30.47 -14.53 35.70
CA GLY A 46 -31.58 -14.34 34.75
C GLY A 46 -31.44 -15.07 33.41
N TRP A 47 -30.38 -15.87 33.19
CA TRP A 47 -30.14 -16.53 31.89
C TRP A 47 -31.31 -17.40 31.41
N ARG A 48 -32.05 -18.06 32.31
CA ARG A 48 -33.20 -18.91 31.94
C ARG A 48 -34.31 -18.10 31.25
N LEU A 49 -34.63 -16.94 31.80
CA LEU A 49 -35.64 -16.04 31.24
C LEU A 49 -35.16 -15.46 29.91
N SER A 50 -33.91 -15.00 29.84
CA SER A 50 -33.31 -14.49 28.61
C SER A 50 -33.29 -15.57 27.52
N VAL A 51 -32.88 -16.80 27.83
CA VAL A 51 -32.91 -17.93 26.87
C VAL A 51 -34.34 -18.18 26.40
N PHE A 52 -35.34 -18.21 27.30
CA PHE A 52 -36.73 -18.43 26.92
C PHE A 52 -37.24 -17.35 25.96
N ILE A 53 -37.08 -16.07 26.30
CA ILE A 53 -37.54 -14.94 25.49
C ILE A 53 -36.85 -14.93 24.13
N ASN A 54 -35.52 -15.07 24.09
CA ASN A 54 -34.78 -15.04 22.83
C ASN A 54 -35.05 -16.30 21.98
N SER A 55 -35.32 -17.45 22.60
CA SER A 55 -35.69 -18.67 21.86
C SER A 55 -37.07 -18.54 21.23
N PHE A 56 -38.03 -17.98 21.96
CA PHE A 56 -39.35 -17.67 21.41
C PHE A 56 -39.25 -16.66 20.26
N GLY A 57 -38.47 -15.58 20.45
CA GLY A 57 -38.18 -14.62 19.38
C GLY A 57 -37.54 -15.27 18.15
N THR A 58 -36.59 -16.18 18.35
CA THR A 58 -35.95 -16.95 17.26
C THR A 58 -36.96 -17.81 16.51
N LEU A 59 -37.87 -18.49 17.21
CA LEU A 59 -38.91 -19.32 16.59
C LEU A 59 -39.88 -18.48 15.76
N VAL A 60 -40.37 -17.36 16.31
CA VAL A 60 -41.30 -16.46 15.61
C VAL A 60 -40.65 -15.85 14.37
N THR A 61 -39.48 -15.23 14.54
CA THR A 61 -38.76 -14.58 13.42
C THR A 61 -38.29 -15.58 12.37
N GLY A 62 -37.83 -16.76 12.78
CA GLY A 62 -37.47 -17.85 11.88
C GLY A 62 -38.66 -18.39 11.10
N THR A 63 -39.83 -18.52 11.74
CA THR A 63 -41.07 -18.95 11.05
C THR A 63 -41.47 -17.94 10.00
N VAL A 64 -41.48 -16.64 10.34
CA VAL A 64 -41.78 -15.58 9.36
C VAL A 64 -40.79 -15.60 8.20
N LEU A 65 -39.48 -15.77 8.48
CA LEU A 65 -38.45 -15.88 7.45
C LEU A 65 -38.75 -17.04 6.48
N VAL A 66 -39.08 -18.23 7.00
CA VAL A 66 -39.43 -19.41 6.18
C VAL A 66 -40.66 -19.14 5.32
N VAL A 67 -41.73 -18.57 5.91
CA VAL A 67 -42.96 -18.23 5.18
C VAL A 67 -42.68 -17.22 4.07
N VAL A 68 -41.90 -16.18 4.34
CA VAL A 68 -41.56 -15.15 3.34
C VAL A 68 -40.70 -15.74 2.23
N VAL A 69 -39.67 -16.54 2.56
CA VAL A 69 -38.82 -17.20 1.55
C VAL A 69 -39.64 -18.11 0.65
N TYR A 70 -40.56 -18.88 1.22
CA TYR A 70 -41.42 -19.80 0.46
C TYR A 70 -42.42 -19.03 -0.42
N THR A 71 -43.18 -18.10 0.15
CA THR A 71 -44.24 -17.37 -0.57
C THR A 71 -43.73 -16.37 -1.59
N LYS A 72 -42.52 -15.81 -1.37
CA LYS A 72 -41.90 -14.81 -2.25
C LYS A 72 -40.73 -15.37 -3.05
N PHE A 73 -40.59 -16.70 -3.14
CA PHE A 73 -39.51 -17.35 -3.87
C PHE A 73 -39.33 -16.80 -5.29
N PHE A 74 -40.41 -16.79 -6.07
CA PHE A 74 -40.42 -16.31 -7.46
C PHE A 74 -40.33 -14.79 -7.61
N TYR A 75 -40.55 -14.02 -6.53
CA TYR A 75 -40.47 -12.56 -6.52
C TYR A 75 -39.08 -12.03 -6.12
N GLY A 76 -38.03 -12.88 -6.22
CA GLY A 76 -36.64 -12.48 -5.97
C GLY A 76 -36.05 -12.92 -4.63
N ALA A 77 -36.79 -13.64 -3.77
CA ALA A 77 -36.26 -14.17 -2.51
C ALA A 77 -35.07 -15.13 -2.73
N TRP A 78 -35.06 -15.86 -3.85
CA TRP A 78 -33.95 -16.75 -4.23
C TRP A 78 -32.61 -16.00 -4.37
N MET A 79 -32.62 -14.71 -4.75
CA MET A 79 -31.41 -13.91 -4.89
C MET A 79 -30.75 -13.67 -3.53
N VAL A 80 -31.54 -13.39 -2.48
CA VAL A 80 -30.98 -13.21 -1.12
C VAL A 80 -30.35 -14.50 -0.63
N LEU A 81 -31.02 -15.63 -0.88
CA LEU A 81 -30.54 -16.96 -0.49
C LEU A 81 -29.21 -17.31 -1.17
N LEU A 82 -28.93 -16.75 -2.36
CA LEU A 82 -27.65 -16.91 -3.06
C LEU A 82 -26.60 -15.86 -2.63
N VAL A 83 -26.97 -14.58 -2.61
CA VAL A 83 -26.07 -13.44 -2.36
C VAL A 83 -25.55 -13.46 -0.93
N MET A 84 -26.38 -13.79 0.07
CA MET A 84 -25.96 -13.82 1.47
C MET A 84 -24.84 -14.84 1.73
N PRO A 85 -24.95 -16.12 1.33
CA PRO A 85 -23.84 -17.07 1.47
C PRO A 85 -22.57 -16.65 0.72
N ILE A 86 -22.68 -16.08 -0.47
CA ILE A 86 -21.51 -15.58 -1.24
C ILE A 86 -20.81 -14.46 -0.46
N LEU A 87 -21.58 -13.48 0.02
CA LEU A 87 -21.04 -12.36 0.78
C LEU A 87 -20.38 -12.85 2.08
N VAL A 88 -21.07 -13.71 2.85
CA VAL A 88 -20.52 -14.31 4.07
C VAL A 88 -19.25 -15.12 3.78
N GLY A 89 -19.24 -15.91 2.69
CA GLY A 89 -18.07 -16.67 2.23
C GLY A 89 -16.89 -15.77 1.87
N LEU A 90 -17.14 -14.66 1.17
CA LEU A 90 -16.13 -13.65 0.85
C LEU A 90 -15.57 -13.01 2.13
N LEU A 91 -16.42 -12.56 3.06
CA LEU A 91 -15.96 -12.01 4.34
C LEU A 91 -15.13 -13.02 5.13
N PHE A 92 -15.53 -14.30 5.11
CA PHE A 92 -14.79 -15.37 5.78
C PHE A 92 -13.43 -15.63 5.10
N ALA A 93 -13.37 -15.64 3.77
CA ALA A 93 -12.13 -15.78 3.01
C ALA A 93 -11.16 -14.62 3.28
N ILE A 94 -11.67 -13.39 3.30
CA ILE A 94 -10.91 -12.19 3.67
C ILE A 94 -10.36 -12.35 5.10
N ASN A 95 -11.22 -12.66 6.07
CA ASN A 95 -10.80 -12.85 7.46
C ASN A 95 -9.76 -13.98 7.62
N ARG A 96 -9.91 -15.09 6.88
CA ARG A 96 -8.92 -16.18 6.87
C ARG A 96 -7.59 -15.71 6.30
N HIS A 97 -7.61 -14.99 5.19
CA HIS A 97 -6.41 -14.44 4.57
C HIS A 97 -5.66 -13.50 5.52
N TYR A 98 -6.37 -12.58 6.19
CA TYR A 98 -5.77 -11.69 7.18
C TYR A 98 -5.14 -12.43 8.34
N ARG A 99 -5.75 -13.52 8.83
CA ARG A 99 -5.16 -14.35 9.89
C ARG A 99 -3.88 -15.06 9.41
N THR A 100 -3.89 -15.65 8.22
CA THR A 100 -2.69 -16.29 7.65
C THR A 100 -1.55 -15.30 7.46
N VAL A 101 -1.84 -14.07 7.00
CA VAL A 101 -0.82 -13.01 6.88
C VAL A 101 -0.34 -12.57 8.26
N HIS A 102 -1.24 -12.41 9.23
CA HIS A 102 -0.85 -12.06 10.59
C HIS A 102 0.09 -13.10 11.18
N ASP A 103 -0.27 -14.38 11.10
CA ASP A 103 0.53 -15.49 11.62
C ASP A 103 1.91 -15.57 10.92
N ALA A 104 1.98 -15.28 9.62
CA ALA A 104 3.24 -15.25 8.87
C ALA A 104 4.15 -14.05 9.20
N LEU A 105 3.62 -13.01 9.84
CA LEU A 105 4.36 -11.81 10.23
C LEU A 105 4.72 -11.79 11.72
N LEU A 106 4.18 -12.72 12.52
CA LEU A 106 4.55 -12.86 13.91
C LEU A 106 5.95 -13.49 14.00
N LEU A 107 6.83 -12.85 14.76
CA LEU A 107 8.13 -13.43 15.12
C LEU A 107 7.87 -14.70 15.93
N GLU A 108 8.14 -15.87 15.37
CA GLU A 108 7.97 -17.16 16.06
C GLU A 108 8.86 -17.27 17.30
N ARG A 109 9.96 -16.53 17.32
CA ARG A 109 10.95 -16.51 18.42
C ARG A 109 11.25 -15.06 18.83
N PRO A 110 10.81 -14.61 20.02
CA PRO A 110 11.14 -13.29 20.54
C PRO A 110 12.65 -13.03 20.70
N ASP A 111 13.44 -14.11 20.81
CA ASP A 111 14.89 -14.08 20.99
C ASP A 111 15.68 -14.21 19.67
N GLU A 112 15.01 -14.11 18.51
CA GLU A 112 15.70 -14.16 17.22
C GLU A 112 16.65 -12.96 17.08
N PRO A 113 17.96 -13.20 16.87
CA PRO A 113 18.92 -12.12 16.79
C PRO A 113 18.70 -11.28 15.54
N ILE A 114 18.76 -9.96 15.68
CA ILE A 114 18.68 -9.04 14.54
C ILE A 114 19.90 -9.30 13.63
N PRO A 115 19.70 -9.63 12.34
CA PRO A 115 20.81 -9.89 11.44
C PRO A 115 21.65 -8.62 11.24
N VAL A 116 22.97 -8.75 11.37
CA VAL A 116 23.91 -7.65 11.07
C VAL A 116 24.10 -7.60 9.56
N LEU A 117 23.46 -6.62 8.91
CA LEU A 117 23.62 -6.38 7.49
C LEU A 117 24.87 -5.56 7.21
N LYS A 118 25.55 -5.88 6.10
CA LYS A 118 26.63 -5.03 5.57
C LYS A 118 26.04 -3.70 5.05
N PRO A 119 26.80 -2.59 5.06
CA PRO A 119 26.33 -1.33 4.49
C PRO A 119 25.85 -1.51 3.04
N PRO A 120 24.66 -1.03 2.67
CA PRO A 120 24.05 -1.29 1.37
C PRO A 120 24.84 -0.65 0.22
N VAL A 121 24.67 -1.17 -0.99
CA VAL A 121 25.08 -0.46 -2.21
C VAL A 121 24.01 0.55 -2.55
N VAL A 122 24.33 1.85 -2.52
CA VAL A 122 23.37 2.92 -2.78
C VAL A 122 23.46 3.37 -4.23
N LEU A 123 22.33 3.29 -4.94
CA LEU A 123 22.20 3.72 -6.33
C LEU A 123 21.32 4.96 -6.41
N ILE A 124 21.79 5.97 -7.14
CA ILE A 124 21.05 7.21 -7.35
C ILE A 124 20.77 7.34 -8.85
N PRO A 125 19.54 7.07 -9.32
CA PRO A 125 19.17 7.37 -10.70
C PRO A 125 19.13 8.89 -10.91
N VAL A 126 20.00 9.41 -11.79
CA VAL A 126 20.12 10.85 -12.03
C VAL A 126 19.78 11.15 -13.49
N ALA A 127 18.73 11.94 -13.70
CA ALA A 127 18.36 12.43 -15.02
C ALA A 127 19.02 13.78 -15.37
N ARG A 128 19.21 14.65 -14.36
CA ARG A 128 19.72 16.01 -14.50
C ARG A 128 20.57 16.36 -13.28
N LEU A 129 21.46 17.32 -13.42
CA LEU A 129 22.22 17.86 -12.29
C LEU A 129 21.47 19.09 -11.72
N ASP A 130 20.70 18.87 -10.67
CA ASP A 130 19.86 19.88 -9.99
C ASP A 130 19.98 19.83 -8.46
N ARG A 131 19.24 20.70 -7.75
CA ARG A 131 19.25 20.75 -6.28
C ARG A 131 18.75 19.46 -5.63
N ALA A 132 17.76 18.81 -6.25
CA ALA A 132 17.23 17.53 -5.77
C ALA A 132 18.31 16.43 -5.85
N THR A 133 19.10 16.41 -6.93
CA THR A 133 20.25 15.52 -7.09
C THR A 133 21.33 15.77 -6.05
N LEU A 134 21.64 17.03 -5.74
CA LEU A 134 22.59 17.38 -4.68
C LEU A 134 22.15 16.82 -3.33
N GLN A 135 20.88 17.02 -2.97
CA GLN A 135 20.31 16.52 -1.72
C GLN A 135 20.34 14.98 -1.66
N ALA A 136 20.01 14.32 -2.79
CA ALA A 136 20.04 12.87 -2.88
C ALA A 136 21.45 12.30 -2.74
N VAL A 137 22.45 12.93 -3.36
CA VAL A 137 23.87 12.54 -3.20
C VAL A 137 24.35 12.75 -1.76
N ALA A 138 24.00 13.88 -1.14
CA ALA A 138 24.37 14.16 0.24
C ALA A 138 23.79 13.10 1.21
N PHE A 139 22.51 12.79 1.07
CA PHE A 139 21.84 11.77 1.87
C PHE A 139 22.40 10.36 1.62
N ALA A 140 22.61 9.99 0.36
CA ALA A 140 23.17 8.69 -0.01
C ALA A 140 24.54 8.46 0.64
N ARG A 141 25.39 9.49 0.68
CA ARG A 141 26.71 9.43 1.33
C ARG A 141 26.64 9.33 2.84
N SER A 142 25.58 9.82 3.49
CA SER A 142 25.42 9.66 4.94
C SER A 142 24.99 8.26 5.35
N ILE A 143 24.38 7.47 4.45
CA ILE A 143 23.87 6.13 4.76
C ILE A 143 24.83 5.00 4.38
N SER A 144 25.71 5.20 3.40
CA SER A 144 26.66 4.18 2.95
C SER A 144 27.92 4.77 2.35
N PRO A 145 29.09 4.13 2.55
CA PRO A 145 30.30 4.48 1.81
C PRO A 145 30.27 4.03 0.34
N THR A 146 29.40 3.09 -0.04
CA THR A 146 29.30 2.57 -1.42
C THR A 146 28.14 3.23 -2.15
N VAL A 147 28.38 4.41 -2.72
CA VAL A 147 27.37 5.17 -3.49
C VAL A 147 27.75 5.21 -4.97
N ARG A 148 26.79 4.97 -5.87
CA ARG A 148 26.96 5.13 -7.31
C ARG A 148 25.81 5.92 -7.90
N ALA A 149 26.12 6.92 -8.72
CA ALA A 149 25.13 7.60 -9.53
C ALA A 149 24.94 6.84 -10.84
N VAL A 150 23.70 6.69 -11.29
CA VAL A 150 23.36 5.99 -12.54
C VAL A 150 22.64 6.96 -13.46
N HIS A 151 23.24 7.25 -14.61
CA HIS A 151 22.62 8.07 -15.65
C HIS A 151 22.28 7.21 -16.86
N ILE A 152 21.05 7.34 -17.35
CA ILE A 152 20.60 6.62 -18.55
C ILE A 152 20.53 7.60 -19.70
N ALA A 153 21.46 7.44 -20.63
CA ALA A 153 21.60 8.29 -21.80
C ALA A 153 20.92 7.64 -23.01
N SER A 154 20.30 8.47 -23.86
CA SER A 154 19.70 7.99 -25.11
C SER A 154 20.70 7.95 -26.28
N THR A 155 21.83 8.64 -26.14
CA THR A 155 22.86 8.82 -27.17
C THR A 155 24.25 8.91 -26.53
N ALA A 156 25.28 8.45 -27.22
CA ALA A 156 26.67 8.55 -26.75
C ALA A 156 27.12 10.01 -26.49
N GLU A 157 26.69 10.97 -27.31
CA GLU A 157 27.02 12.38 -27.12
C GLU A 157 26.48 12.94 -25.79
N SER A 158 25.19 12.70 -25.48
CA SER A 158 24.61 13.12 -24.21
C SER A 158 25.22 12.39 -23.01
N ALA A 159 25.59 11.11 -23.18
CA ALA A 159 26.28 10.32 -22.17
C ALA A 159 27.60 10.99 -21.76
N GLU A 160 28.42 11.34 -22.75
CA GLU A 160 29.70 11.99 -22.51
C GLU A 160 29.54 13.39 -21.94
N GLU A 161 28.59 14.19 -22.44
CA GLU A 161 28.34 15.53 -21.93
C GLU A 161 27.95 15.51 -20.45
N PHE A 162 27.03 14.62 -20.08
CA PHE A 162 26.62 14.44 -18.70
C PHE A 162 27.78 13.95 -17.83
N ALA A 163 28.56 12.97 -18.30
CA ALA A 163 29.73 12.47 -17.58
C ALA A 163 30.82 13.55 -17.38
N ARG A 164 31.03 14.44 -18.36
CA ARG A 164 31.93 15.60 -18.21
C ARG A 164 31.41 16.58 -17.16
N ARG A 165 30.11 16.88 -17.16
CA ARG A 165 29.48 17.75 -16.16
C ARG A 165 29.56 17.16 -14.75
N TRP A 166 29.29 15.87 -14.61
CA TRP A 166 29.36 15.17 -13.32
C TRP A 166 30.76 15.21 -12.72
N ARG A 167 31.79 14.85 -13.50
CA ARG A 167 33.20 14.87 -13.06
C ARG A 167 33.67 16.26 -12.62
N ARG A 168 33.14 17.33 -13.24
CA ARG A 168 33.41 18.71 -12.81
C ARG A 168 32.74 19.07 -11.48
N TRP A 169 31.61 18.46 -11.17
CA TRP A 169 30.86 18.73 -9.95
C TRP A 169 31.36 17.92 -8.75
N THR A 170 31.57 16.62 -8.92
CA THR A 170 32.10 15.75 -7.87
C THR A 170 32.93 14.60 -8.44
N THR A 171 33.97 14.23 -7.71
CA THR A 171 34.78 13.02 -7.97
C THR A 171 34.54 11.94 -6.90
N GLU A 172 33.85 12.28 -5.81
CA GLU A 172 33.64 11.37 -4.67
C GLU A 172 32.59 10.29 -4.96
N VAL A 173 31.65 10.56 -5.86
CA VAL A 173 30.62 9.61 -6.26
C VAL A 173 30.84 9.19 -7.71
N PRO A 174 31.18 7.92 -7.98
CA PRO A 174 31.32 7.42 -9.34
C PRO A 174 29.98 7.50 -10.08
N LEU A 175 30.06 7.85 -11.36
CA LEU A 175 28.92 7.88 -12.27
C LEU A 175 29.02 6.73 -13.26
N ASP A 176 27.99 5.89 -13.29
CA ASP A 176 27.79 4.87 -14.31
C ASP A 176 26.81 5.39 -15.35
N VAL A 177 27.24 5.41 -16.61
CA VAL A 177 26.38 5.82 -17.72
C VAL A 177 25.96 4.59 -18.50
N ILE A 178 24.65 4.42 -18.64
CA ILE A 178 24.04 3.31 -19.36
C ILE A 178 23.39 3.85 -20.61
N GLU A 179 23.82 3.39 -21.77
CA GLU A 179 23.19 3.73 -23.03
C GLU A 179 21.90 2.91 -23.22
N SER A 180 20.80 3.62 -23.52
CA SER A 180 19.48 3.03 -23.75
C SER A 180 18.94 3.49 -25.10
N PRO A 181 19.06 2.67 -26.16
CA PRO A 181 18.66 3.05 -27.53
C PRO A 181 17.17 3.39 -27.64
N TYR A 182 16.34 2.79 -26.78
CA TYR A 182 14.89 2.90 -26.82
C TYR A 182 14.32 3.97 -25.87
N ARG A 183 15.16 4.85 -25.32
CA ARG A 183 14.78 5.86 -24.30
C ARG A 183 14.03 5.28 -23.08
N SER A 184 14.17 3.98 -22.85
CA SER A 184 13.60 3.31 -21.69
C SER A 184 14.51 3.55 -20.49
N LEU A 185 13.97 4.11 -19.41
CA LEU A 185 14.71 4.36 -18.17
C LEU A 185 14.63 3.16 -17.21
N LEU A 186 13.47 2.50 -17.15
CA LEU A 186 13.22 1.44 -16.18
C LEU A 186 14.04 0.18 -16.48
N GLN A 187 13.96 -0.32 -17.72
CA GLN A 187 14.56 -1.61 -18.08
C GLN A 187 16.09 -1.65 -17.96
N PRO A 188 16.85 -0.62 -18.40
CA PRO A 188 18.29 -0.60 -18.20
C PRO A 188 18.69 -0.47 -16.73
N LEU A 189 17.92 0.28 -15.92
CA LEU A 189 18.18 0.40 -14.49
C LEU A 189 17.97 -0.93 -13.78
N LEU A 190 16.88 -1.64 -14.07
CA LEU A 190 16.63 -2.96 -13.49
C LEU A 190 17.73 -3.97 -13.86
N ARG A 191 18.14 -3.99 -15.14
CA ARG A 191 19.27 -4.82 -15.58
C ARG A 191 20.60 -4.45 -14.92
N TYR A 192 20.78 -3.17 -14.59
CA TYR A 192 21.97 -2.73 -13.86
C TYR A 192 21.95 -3.21 -12.42
N ILE A 193 20.81 -3.08 -11.74
CA ILE A 193 20.59 -3.58 -10.38
C ILE A 193 20.81 -5.09 -10.33
N GLU A 194 20.24 -5.85 -11.27
CA GLU A 194 20.43 -7.31 -11.39
C GLU A 194 21.90 -7.72 -11.45
N ARG A 195 22.72 -7.02 -12.25
CA ARG A 195 24.16 -7.31 -12.36
C ARG A 195 24.94 -7.01 -11.07
N ILE A 196 24.45 -6.09 -10.24
CA ILE A 196 25.06 -5.81 -8.93
C ILE A 196 24.67 -6.92 -7.96
N ASP A 197 23.38 -7.25 -7.91
CA ASP A 197 22.81 -8.30 -7.05
C ASP A 197 23.47 -9.67 -7.33
N GLU A 198 23.76 -10.00 -8.59
CA GLU A 198 24.48 -11.24 -8.97
C GLU A 198 25.93 -11.32 -8.45
N ARG A 199 26.55 -10.18 -8.13
CA ARG A 199 27.97 -10.10 -7.74
C ARG A 199 28.15 -9.79 -6.26
N ASP A 200 27.13 -9.26 -5.62
CA ASP A 200 27.21 -8.67 -4.30
C ASP A 200 25.89 -8.92 -3.55
N ASP A 201 25.98 -9.69 -2.47
CA ASP A 201 24.84 -10.06 -1.63
C ASP A 201 24.43 -8.94 -0.65
N ARG A 202 24.97 -7.73 -0.82
CA ARG A 202 24.60 -6.57 -0.02
C ARG A 202 23.22 -6.05 -0.46
N PRO A 203 22.41 -5.52 0.49
CA PRO A 203 21.16 -4.87 0.12
C PRO A 203 21.42 -3.69 -0.80
N ILE A 204 20.57 -3.53 -1.82
CA ILE A 204 20.65 -2.43 -2.77
C ILE A 204 19.65 -1.36 -2.36
N THR A 205 20.11 -0.14 -2.12
CA THR A 205 19.25 0.99 -1.79
C THR A 205 19.17 1.95 -2.98
N VAL A 206 17.99 2.08 -3.58
CA VAL A 206 17.75 3.04 -4.65
C VAL A 206 17.19 4.33 -4.07
N VAL A 207 17.96 5.42 -4.19
CA VAL A 207 17.57 6.75 -3.72
C VAL A 207 16.99 7.54 -4.88
N LEU A 208 15.69 7.83 -4.82
CA LEU A 208 14.95 8.57 -5.83
C LEU A 208 14.77 10.02 -5.38
N ALA A 209 15.37 10.94 -6.13
CA ALA A 209 15.12 12.36 -5.96
C ALA A 209 13.81 12.74 -6.67
N GLU A 210 12.76 13.05 -5.91
CA GLU A 210 11.46 13.39 -6.47
C GLU A 210 11.11 14.86 -6.25
N PHE A 211 10.75 15.53 -7.33
CA PHE A 211 10.16 16.86 -7.24
C PHE A 211 8.71 16.75 -6.75
N VAL A 212 8.40 17.36 -5.61
CA VAL A 212 7.02 17.42 -5.11
C VAL A 212 6.38 18.71 -5.62
N PRO A 213 5.41 18.65 -6.55
CA PRO A 213 4.71 19.83 -7.03
C PRO A 213 3.86 20.44 -5.91
N ARG A 214 3.55 21.74 -6.04
CA ARG A 214 2.73 22.47 -5.06
C ARG A 214 1.28 21.97 -5.05
N ASN A 215 0.76 21.55 -6.20
CA ASN A 215 -0.62 21.13 -6.36
C ASN A 215 -0.71 19.63 -6.62
N TRP A 216 -1.66 18.95 -5.96
CA TRP A 216 -1.85 17.50 -6.10
C TRP A 216 -2.27 17.06 -7.51
N TRP A 217 -2.92 17.93 -8.29
CA TRP A 217 -3.29 17.64 -9.67
C TRP A 217 -2.08 17.59 -10.62
N GLU A 218 -1.04 18.39 -10.37
CA GLU A 218 0.21 18.36 -11.13
C GLU A 218 0.96 17.03 -10.92
N TRP A 219 0.77 16.40 -9.76
CA TRP A 219 1.34 15.10 -9.44
C TRP A 219 0.85 13.97 -10.38
N ILE A 220 -0.43 14.02 -10.79
CA ILE A 220 -1.04 13.03 -11.70
C ILE A 220 -0.45 13.13 -13.12
N LEU A 221 -0.05 14.34 -13.54
CA LEU A 221 0.44 14.61 -14.89
C LEU A 221 1.95 14.36 -15.06
N HIS A 222 2.75 14.40 -13.99
CA HIS A 222 4.21 14.45 -14.12
C HIS A 222 5.00 13.29 -13.49
N SER A 223 4.39 12.42 -12.66
CA SER A 223 5.12 11.42 -11.87
C SER A 223 5.05 9.96 -12.37
N GLN A 224 4.43 9.69 -13.53
CA GLN A 224 4.14 8.30 -13.96
C GLN A 224 5.37 7.40 -14.07
N THR A 225 6.52 7.94 -14.50
CA THR A 225 7.76 7.15 -14.64
C THR A 225 8.34 6.76 -13.28
N ALA A 226 8.35 7.68 -12.33
CA ALA A 226 8.86 7.42 -10.99
C ALA A 226 7.96 6.45 -10.23
N LEU A 227 6.63 6.58 -10.35
CA LEU A 227 5.67 5.63 -9.81
C LEU A 227 5.88 4.21 -10.39
N ARG A 228 6.07 4.08 -11.70
CA ARG A 228 6.35 2.78 -12.34
C ARG A 228 7.67 2.18 -11.85
N LEU A 229 8.70 3.00 -11.66
CA LEU A 229 9.97 2.55 -11.12
C LEU A 229 9.83 2.04 -9.68
N LYS A 230 9.18 2.81 -8.80
CA LYS A 230 8.90 2.38 -7.42
C LYS A 230 8.15 1.07 -7.34
N LEU A 231 7.06 0.95 -8.10
CA LEU A 231 6.26 -0.27 -8.14
C LEU A 231 7.12 -1.46 -8.62
N SER A 232 7.98 -1.25 -9.62
CA SER A 232 8.87 -2.32 -10.11
C SER A 232 9.94 -2.72 -9.09
N LEU A 233 10.48 -1.77 -8.33
CA LEU A 233 11.49 -2.02 -7.30
C LEU A 233 10.89 -2.61 -6.03
N LEU A 234 9.65 -2.27 -5.68
CA LEU A 234 8.94 -2.78 -4.48
C LEU A 234 8.77 -4.30 -4.51
N PHE A 235 8.59 -4.88 -5.71
CA PHE A 235 8.44 -6.32 -5.87
C PHE A 235 9.78 -7.06 -6.04
N ARG A 236 10.93 -6.37 -5.95
CA ARG A 236 12.24 -7.02 -5.96
C ARG A 236 12.68 -7.37 -4.53
N PRO A 237 13.19 -8.60 -4.31
CA PRO A 237 13.85 -8.91 -3.05
C PRO A 237 15.14 -8.08 -2.92
N ASN A 238 15.64 -7.95 -1.68
CA ASN A 238 16.93 -7.32 -1.39
C ASN A 238 17.09 -5.85 -1.86
N THR A 239 15.98 -5.19 -2.22
CA THR A 239 15.97 -3.81 -2.75
C THR A 239 15.18 -2.90 -1.83
N ILE A 240 15.79 -1.80 -1.39
CA ILE A 240 15.17 -0.75 -0.58
C ILE A 240 15.02 0.48 -1.46
N VAL A 241 13.87 1.13 -1.41
CA VAL A 241 13.64 2.40 -2.13
C VAL A 241 13.50 3.51 -1.11
N ILE A 242 14.25 4.59 -1.30
CA ILE A 242 14.16 5.80 -0.47
C ILE A 242 13.80 6.97 -1.36
N ASP A 243 12.68 7.62 -1.02
CA ASP A 243 12.23 8.83 -1.70
C ASP A 243 12.71 10.06 -0.95
N ILE A 244 13.39 10.94 -1.68
CA ILE A 244 13.83 12.24 -1.17
C ILE A 244 12.97 13.31 -1.83
N PRO A 245 11.94 13.81 -1.13
CA PRO A 245 11.07 14.83 -1.67
C PRO A 245 11.77 16.19 -1.66
N TYR A 246 11.94 16.77 -2.85
CA TYR A 246 12.41 18.14 -3.01
C TYR A 246 11.22 19.10 -3.10
N HIS A 247 11.12 19.98 -2.11
CA HIS A 247 10.13 21.07 -2.08
C HIS A 247 10.83 22.35 -2.53
N THR A 248 10.21 23.10 -3.45
CA THR A 248 10.82 24.32 -4.03
C THR A 248 10.75 25.54 -3.09
N GLU A 249 10.13 25.39 -1.91
CA GLU A 249 9.90 26.47 -0.94
C GLU A 249 10.93 26.45 0.19
N ASP A 250 12.21 26.65 -0.11
CA ASP A 250 13.10 27.30 0.87
C ASP A 250 14.33 27.96 0.22
N THR A 251 14.07 29.01 -0.56
CA THR A 251 15.12 29.97 -0.94
C THR A 251 14.94 31.28 -0.17
N GLY A 252 14.54 31.18 1.11
CA GLY A 252 14.25 32.32 2.00
C GLY A 252 15.13 32.42 3.25
N HIS A 253 15.80 31.35 3.68
CA HIS A 253 16.77 31.43 4.78
C HIS A 253 18.21 31.22 4.28
N GLY A 254 18.85 32.34 3.94
CA GLY A 254 20.30 32.42 3.98
C GLY A 254 20.78 32.04 5.38
N VAL A 255 21.51 30.94 5.46
CA VAL A 255 22.35 30.64 6.63
C VAL A 255 23.44 31.72 6.65
N THR A 256 23.20 32.81 7.37
CA THR A 256 24.26 33.70 7.81
C THR A 256 25.21 32.89 8.69
N PRO A 257 26.53 32.89 8.45
CA PRO A 257 27.46 32.33 9.40
C PRO A 257 27.33 33.13 10.70
N ARG A 258 26.91 32.51 11.80
CA ARG A 258 27.12 33.11 13.13
C ARG A 258 28.63 33.19 13.33
N GLY A 259 29.17 34.40 13.28
CA GLY A 259 30.52 34.69 13.75
C GLY A 259 30.62 34.38 15.25
N PRO A 260 31.84 34.12 15.77
CA PRO A 260 32.03 33.72 17.15
C PRO A 260 31.55 34.84 18.09
N GLU A 261 30.69 34.47 19.05
CA GLU A 261 30.24 35.35 20.13
C GLU A 261 31.44 35.71 21.02
N ASP A 262 31.81 36.98 21.03
CA ASP A 262 32.68 37.56 22.05
C ASP A 262 32.01 37.41 23.42
N SER A 263 32.73 36.78 24.35
CA SER A 263 32.35 36.64 25.75
C SER A 263 32.55 37.98 26.47
N PRO A 264 31.56 38.50 27.23
CA PRO A 264 31.80 39.62 28.13
C PRO A 264 32.46 39.15 29.43
N GLN A 265 33.40 39.97 29.90
CA GLN A 265 34.11 39.92 31.18
C GLN A 265 33.17 40.00 32.38
#